data_AF-A0A962G819-F1
#
_entry.id   AF-A0A962G819-F1
#
_cell.length_a   1.000
_cell.length_b   1.000
_cell.length_c   1.000
_cell.angle_alpha   90.00
_cell.angle_beta   90.00
_cell.angle_gamma   90.00
#
_symmetry.space_group_name_H-M   'P 1'
#
loop_
_entity.id
_entity.type
_entity.pdbx_description
1 polymer ?
#
loop_
_entity_poly.entity_id
_entity_poly.type
_entity_poly.pdbx_seq_one_letter_code
_entity_poly.pdbx_strand_id
1 'polypeptide(L)'
;MSETEADTRANRIDPVLRDAGWGVVDGAHIHRELICPGRILAGGQRGAALSADYVLSYRGRKLAVIEAKRAGLGHSDGVGQAKEYAGRLQARFAYATNGIGWYGIDMHSGTEGDIALPFPSPDELWLRCFPDGNDWRERFGAVPFETGGGKWHPRYYQHNAITAVLEAIAQDKNRILLTLATGTGKTSIAFQIAWKLFHARWNLSRDPVRRPRILFLADRNILADQAFNAFSAFAPDALCRIRPEEIRRRGGIPRNASVFFTIFQTFMTGGGESEGDGGEPQFTFEGYEPDFFDFIVIDECHRGGARDESTWRGILDYFKPAVQLGLTATPKRDVNVDTYAYFGEPVYSYALKEGIGDGFLTPFKVRQMASTMDEYRYSDGDTVLAGDLDRDRTYTEADFNTR
;
A
#
# COMPACT_ATOMS: atom_id res chain seq x y z
N MET A 1 -6.27 47.69 0.30
CA MET A 1 -6.26 46.46 -0.53
C MET A 1 -6.81 45.33 0.31
N SER A 2 -7.68 44.48 -0.24
CA SER A 2 -8.17 43.31 0.50
C SER A 2 -7.07 42.25 0.54
N GLU A 3 -6.75 41.76 1.74
CA GLU A 3 -5.73 40.73 1.96
C GLU A 3 -6.05 39.48 1.11
N THR A 4 -5.07 39.00 0.34
CA THR A 4 -5.21 37.74 -0.41
C THR A 4 -5.04 36.54 0.52
N GLU A 5 -5.31 35.33 0.03
CA GLU A 5 -5.13 34.12 0.85
C GLU A 5 -3.65 33.86 1.09
N ALA A 6 -2.80 34.14 0.09
CA ALA A 6 -1.36 34.07 0.22
C ALA A 6 -0.84 35.07 1.28
N ASP A 7 -1.36 36.31 1.28
CA ASP A 7 -1.01 37.30 2.31
C ASP A 7 -1.47 36.85 3.70
N THR A 8 -2.69 36.30 3.80
CA THR A 8 -3.24 35.77 5.06
C THR A 8 -2.36 34.64 5.61
N ARG A 9 -1.92 33.73 4.72
CA ARG A 9 -1.02 32.63 5.06
C ARG A 9 0.33 33.15 5.57
N ALA A 10 0.99 34.02 4.82
CA ALA A 10 2.32 34.51 5.14
C ALA A 10 2.36 35.42 6.38
N ASN A 11 1.37 36.31 6.53
CA ASN A 11 1.40 37.36 7.55
C ASN A 11 0.72 36.95 8.87
N ARG A 12 -0.16 35.94 8.85
CA ARG A 12 -0.97 35.56 10.02
C ARG A 12 -0.83 34.11 10.42
N ILE A 13 -0.88 33.17 9.46
CA ILE A 13 -0.90 31.74 9.76
C ILE A 13 0.53 31.22 9.99
N ASP A 14 1.47 31.49 9.08
CA ASP A 14 2.85 31.01 9.15
C ASP A 14 3.57 31.45 10.46
N PRO A 15 3.41 32.70 10.96
CA PRO A 15 3.98 33.10 12.25
C PRO A 15 3.43 32.28 13.43
N VAL A 16 2.11 32.07 13.47
CA VAL A 16 1.46 31.28 14.54
C VAL A 16 1.97 29.83 14.54
N LEU A 17 2.13 29.21 13.37
CA LEU A 17 2.66 27.86 13.27
C LEU A 17 4.13 27.79 13.68
N ARG A 18 4.93 28.78 13.29
CA ARG A 18 6.35 28.88 13.69
C ARG A 18 6.50 29.06 15.20
N ASP A 19 5.68 29.92 15.81
CA ASP A 19 5.68 30.17 17.25
C ASP A 19 5.25 28.93 18.04
N ALA A 20 4.38 28.10 17.48
CA ALA A 20 4.02 26.79 18.00
C ALA A 20 5.10 25.70 17.77
N GLY A 21 6.19 26.01 17.05
CA GLY A 21 7.33 25.13 16.82
C GLY A 21 7.30 24.34 15.51
N TRP A 22 6.27 24.51 14.66
CA TRP A 22 6.19 23.82 13.37
C TRP A 22 7.21 24.38 12.37
N GLY A 23 8.06 23.49 11.82
CA GLY A 23 9.16 23.88 10.94
C GLY A 23 10.39 24.44 11.68
N VAL A 24 10.39 24.42 13.02
CA VAL A 24 11.50 24.85 13.88
C VAL A 24 12.00 23.69 14.75
N VAL A 25 11.08 22.93 15.36
CA VAL A 25 11.40 21.74 16.15
C VAL A 25 11.92 20.64 15.21
N ASP A 26 12.98 19.95 15.63
CA ASP A 26 13.58 18.87 14.85
C ASP A 26 12.55 17.76 14.52
N GLY A 27 12.54 17.31 13.27
CA GLY A 27 11.56 16.36 12.76
C GLY A 27 10.13 16.88 12.58
N ALA A 28 9.82 18.14 12.93
CA ALA A 28 8.54 18.79 12.68
C ALA A 28 8.58 19.56 11.36
N HIS A 29 7.66 19.26 10.45
CA HIS A 29 7.64 19.83 9.11
C HIS A 29 6.24 20.32 8.73
N ILE A 30 6.23 21.39 7.93
CA ILE A 30 5.05 21.93 7.27
C ILE A 30 5.19 21.63 5.78
N HIS A 31 4.25 20.87 5.22
CA HIS A 31 4.22 20.57 3.79
C HIS A 31 3.07 21.30 3.10
N ARG A 32 3.31 21.70 1.85
CA ARG A 32 2.26 22.04 0.88
C ARG A 32 2.07 20.80 0.01
N GLU A 33 0.97 20.07 0.15
CA GLU A 33 0.87 18.72 -0.42
C GLU A 33 -0.24 18.60 -1.46
N LEU A 34 0.14 18.26 -2.69
CA LEU A 34 -0.78 17.77 -3.71
C LEU A 34 -1.24 16.36 -3.33
N ILE A 35 -2.48 16.24 -2.85
CA ILE A 35 -3.09 14.96 -2.48
C ILE A 35 -3.34 14.14 -3.74
N CYS A 36 -4.01 14.70 -4.75
CA CYS A 36 -4.23 14.02 -6.02
C CYS A 36 -4.38 14.96 -7.22
N PRO A 37 -3.99 14.52 -8.44
CA PRO A 37 -4.06 15.32 -9.66
C PRO A 37 -5.47 15.47 -10.25
N GLY A 38 -6.46 14.75 -9.72
CA GLY A 38 -7.83 14.77 -10.23
C GLY A 38 -8.08 13.80 -11.39
N ARG A 39 -9.30 13.26 -11.45
CA ARG A 39 -9.76 12.24 -12.40
C ARG A 39 -9.43 12.60 -13.85
N ILE A 40 -8.95 11.63 -14.62
CA ILE A 40 -8.79 11.76 -16.07
C ILE A 40 -10.17 11.63 -16.73
N LEU A 41 -10.57 12.65 -17.49
CA LEU A 41 -11.83 12.75 -18.22
C LEU A 41 -11.67 12.34 -19.69
N ALA A 42 -12.80 12.17 -20.38
CA ALA A 42 -12.80 11.93 -21.82
C ALA A 42 -12.11 13.10 -22.55
N GLY A 43 -11.23 12.78 -23.49
CA GLY A 43 -10.40 13.78 -24.18
C GLY A 43 -9.08 14.12 -23.48
N GLY A 44 -8.73 13.45 -22.36
CA GLY A 44 -7.42 13.58 -21.71
C GLY A 44 -7.30 14.75 -20.72
N GLN A 45 -8.35 15.57 -20.58
CA GLN A 45 -8.43 16.61 -19.55
C GLN A 45 -8.52 15.99 -18.14
N ARG A 46 -8.14 16.76 -17.12
CA ARG A 46 -8.26 16.35 -15.72
C ARG A 46 -9.34 17.15 -15.00
N GLY A 47 -10.01 16.49 -14.05
CA GLY A 47 -10.83 17.16 -13.05
C GLY A 47 -9.97 17.99 -12.07
N ALA A 48 -10.63 18.59 -11.08
CA ALA A 48 -9.95 19.38 -10.07
C ALA A 48 -8.94 18.53 -9.28
N ALA A 49 -7.72 19.03 -9.18
CA ALA A 49 -6.72 18.50 -8.28
C ALA A 49 -7.07 18.87 -6.82
N LEU A 50 -6.69 18.00 -5.89
CA LEU A 50 -6.82 18.28 -4.46
C LEU A 50 -5.44 18.57 -3.89
N SER A 51 -5.29 19.74 -3.26
CA SER A 51 -4.06 20.17 -2.64
C SER A 51 -4.38 20.74 -1.26
N ALA A 52 -3.77 20.18 -0.22
CA ALA A 52 -3.89 20.73 1.12
C ALA A 52 -2.98 21.95 1.27
N ASP A 53 -3.49 23.00 1.90
CA ASP A 53 -2.69 24.17 2.20
C ASP A 53 -1.55 23.80 3.14
N TYR A 54 -1.83 23.24 4.31
CA TYR A 54 -0.79 22.79 5.24
C TYR A 54 -1.02 21.34 5.61
N VAL A 55 0.04 20.55 5.55
CA VAL A 55 0.11 19.23 6.19
C VAL A 55 1.20 19.28 7.23
N LEU A 56 0.81 19.15 8.48
CA LEU A 56 1.70 19.16 9.63
C LEU A 56 2.16 17.72 9.89
N SER A 57 3.45 17.46 9.72
CA SER A 57 4.03 16.15 9.99
C SER A 57 5.09 16.22 11.07
N TYR A 58 5.12 15.23 11.96
CA TYR A 58 6.12 15.12 13.00
C TYR A 58 6.51 13.66 13.22
N ARG A 59 7.82 13.38 13.37
CA ARG A 59 8.40 12.03 13.50
C ARG A 59 7.88 11.06 12.43
N GLY A 60 7.84 11.52 11.18
CA GLY A 60 7.39 10.72 10.04
C GLY A 60 5.89 10.39 9.98
N ARG A 61 5.05 11.03 10.81
CA ARG A 61 3.58 10.90 10.79
C ARG A 61 2.92 12.21 10.41
N LYS A 62 1.86 12.15 9.59
CA LYS A 62 0.98 13.29 9.31
C LYS A 62 0.00 13.43 10.48
N LEU A 63 0.11 14.51 11.25
CA LEU A 63 -0.69 14.72 12.45
C LEU A 63 -1.90 15.59 12.17
N ALA A 64 -1.74 16.62 11.33
CA ALA A 64 -2.81 17.56 11.05
C ALA A 64 -2.83 18.07 9.61
N VAL A 65 -4.01 18.49 9.17
CA VAL A 65 -4.22 19.29 7.95
C VAL A 65 -4.82 20.63 8.33
N ILE A 66 -4.34 21.71 7.72
CA ILE A 66 -4.94 23.05 7.87
C ILE A 66 -5.38 23.53 6.50
N GLU A 67 -6.65 23.95 6.41
CA GLU A 67 -7.21 24.65 5.27
C GLU A 67 -7.27 26.15 5.56
N ALA A 68 -6.60 26.95 4.74
CA ALA A 68 -6.59 28.39 4.89
C ALA A 68 -7.69 29.03 4.05
N LYS A 69 -8.15 30.18 4.53
CA LYS A 69 -9.04 31.08 3.81
C LYS A 69 -8.52 32.50 3.94
N ARG A 70 -8.97 33.38 3.05
CA ARG A 70 -8.68 34.81 3.14
C ARG A 70 -9.23 35.39 4.44
N ALA A 71 -8.53 36.35 5.04
CA ALA A 71 -8.95 37.02 6.29
C ALA A 71 -10.37 37.60 6.27
N GLY A 72 -10.88 37.99 5.09
CA GLY A 72 -12.25 38.52 4.93
C GLY A 72 -13.36 37.45 4.83
N LEU A 73 -13.03 36.17 4.83
CA LEU A 73 -13.96 35.04 4.85
C LEU A 73 -14.12 34.46 6.26
N GLY A 74 -15.11 33.60 6.48
CA GLY A 74 -15.28 32.90 7.75
C GLY A 74 -14.14 31.91 7.99
N HIS A 75 -13.62 31.82 9.21
CA HIS A 75 -12.57 30.85 9.54
C HIS A 75 -13.09 29.39 9.49
N SER A 76 -14.40 29.19 9.58
CA SER A 76 -15.06 27.89 9.41
C SER A 76 -15.31 27.49 7.95
N ASP A 77 -15.12 28.38 6.97
CA ASP A 77 -15.47 28.12 5.57
C ASP A 77 -14.64 26.98 4.95
N GLY A 78 -13.48 26.67 5.53
CA GLY A 78 -12.61 25.56 5.13
C GLY A 78 -12.89 24.21 5.80
N VAL A 79 -13.82 24.11 6.77
CA VAL A 79 -13.97 22.92 7.62
C VAL A 79 -14.26 21.65 6.84
N GLY A 80 -15.15 21.72 5.84
CA GLY A 80 -15.49 20.55 5.01
C GLY A 80 -14.28 20.02 4.23
N GLN A 81 -13.48 20.92 3.66
CA GLN A 81 -12.25 20.58 2.92
C GLN A 81 -11.17 20.04 3.87
N ALA A 82 -10.99 20.67 5.04
CA ALA A 82 -10.05 20.21 6.06
C ALA A 82 -10.36 18.78 6.52
N LYS A 83 -11.64 18.47 6.77
CA LYS A 83 -12.11 17.12 7.12
C LYS A 83 -11.84 16.11 6.00
N GLU A 84 -12.17 16.45 4.75
CA GLU A 84 -11.91 15.58 3.61
C GLU A 84 -10.41 15.25 3.48
N TYR A 85 -9.56 16.28 3.55
CA TYR A 85 -8.12 16.14 3.40
C TYR A 85 -7.49 15.37 4.55
N ALA A 86 -7.90 15.63 5.79
CA ALA A 86 -7.45 14.86 6.95
C ALA A 86 -7.84 13.38 6.83
N GLY A 87 -9.07 13.09 6.38
CA GLY A 87 -9.52 11.73 6.10
C GLY A 87 -8.67 11.01 5.06
N ARG A 88 -8.38 11.67 3.93
CA ARG A 88 -7.52 11.12 2.87
C ARG A 88 -6.08 10.89 3.35
N LEU A 89 -5.52 11.83 4.09
CA LEU A 89 -4.15 11.79 4.59
C LEU A 89 -3.97 10.96 5.87
N GLN A 90 -5.07 10.42 6.42
CA GLN A 90 -5.13 9.75 7.72
C GLN A 90 -4.50 10.59 8.86
N ALA A 91 -4.68 11.92 8.77
CA ALA A 91 -4.32 12.83 9.85
C ALA A 91 -5.46 12.87 10.87
N ARG A 92 -5.13 12.80 12.16
CA ARG A 92 -6.13 12.84 13.23
C ARG A 92 -6.76 14.23 13.35
N PHE A 93 -5.99 15.29 13.13
CA PHE A 93 -6.48 16.65 13.32
C PHE A 93 -6.75 17.35 12.00
N ALA A 94 -7.86 18.07 11.93
CA ALA A 94 -8.15 18.99 10.84
C ALA A 94 -8.37 20.38 11.43
N TYR A 95 -7.93 21.40 10.71
CA TYR A 95 -8.12 22.79 11.10
C TYR A 95 -8.58 23.63 9.91
N ALA A 96 -9.40 24.63 10.18
CA ALA A 96 -9.74 25.67 9.23
C ALA A 96 -9.45 27.03 9.86
N THR A 97 -8.87 27.95 9.09
CA THR A 97 -8.51 29.27 9.61
C THR A 97 -8.48 30.33 8.51
N ASN A 98 -8.80 31.56 8.89
CA ASN A 98 -8.58 32.76 8.09
C ASN A 98 -7.43 33.63 8.64
N GLY A 99 -6.58 33.06 9.50
CA GLY A 99 -5.50 33.76 10.21
C GLY A 99 -5.94 34.64 11.39
N ILE A 100 -7.24 34.84 11.59
CA ILE A 100 -7.81 35.59 12.74
C ILE A 100 -8.49 34.62 13.71
N GLY A 101 -9.40 33.79 13.20
CA GLY A 101 -10.06 32.70 13.92
C GLY A 101 -9.51 31.34 13.51
N TRP A 102 -9.64 30.36 14.40
CA TRP A 102 -9.16 28.99 14.19
C TRP A 102 -10.24 28.02 14.64
N TYR A 103 -10.59 27.09 13.77
CA TYR A 103 -11.52 26.01 14.04
C TYR A 103 -10.77 24.69 14.02
N GLY A 104 -10.89 23.89 15.06
CA GLY A 104 -10.21 22.60 15.20
C GLY A 104 -11.19 21.44 15.21
N ILE A 105 -10.79 20.32 14.61
CA ILE A 105 -11.53 19.06 14.56
C ILE A 105 -10.59 17.92 14.95
N ASP A 106 -11.00 17.11 15.94
CA ASP A 106 -10.41 15.80 16.19
C ASP A 106 -11.23 14.74 15.43
N MET A 107 -10.66 14.22 14.36
CA MET A 107 -11.31 13.27 13.45
C MET A 107 -11.60 11.92 14.12
N HIS A 108 -10.96 11.60 15.24
CA HIS A 108 -11.20 10.35 15.97
C HIS A 108 -12.35 10.47 16.96
N SER A 109 -12.37 11.52 17.79
CA SER A 109 -13.42 11.71 18.79
C SER A 109 -14.65 12.45 18.24
N GLY A 110 -14.55 13.04 17.06
CA GLY A 110 -15.60 13.87 16.45
C GLY A 110 -15.77 15.23 17.14
N THR A 111 -14.88 15.59 18.08
CA THR A 111 -14.95 16.85 18.82
C THR A 111 -14.45 17.99 17.94
N GLU A 112 -15.21 19.07 17.86
CA GLU A 112 -14.85 20.21 17.04
C GLU A 112 -15.36 21.53 17.62
N GLY A 113 -14.70 22.63 17.26
CA GLY A 113 -15.07 23.97 17.70
C GLY A 113 -13.96 24.99 17.47
N ASP A 114 -14.24 26.23 17.86
CA ASP A 114 -13.24 27.29 17.88
C ASP A 114 -12.13 26.97 18.87
N ILE A 115 -10.88 27.20 18.46
CA ILE A 115 -9.71 27.07 19.31
C ILE A 115 -9.09 28.44 19.56
N ALA A 116 -8.66 28.67 20.80
CA ALA A 116 -7.85 29.82 21.16
C ALA A 116 -6.38 29.54 20.86
N LEU A 117 -5.63 30.59 20.54
CA LEU A 117 -4.16 30.52 20.51
C LEU A 117 -3.60 30.50 21.94
N PRO A 118 -2.42 29.89 22.17
CA PRO A 118 -1.44 29.39 21.19
C PRO A 118 -1.90 28.15 20.42
N PHE A 119 -1.42 28.01 19.18
CA PHE A 119 -1.71 26.82 18.36
C PHE A 119 -0.96 25.60 18.93
N PRO A 120 -1.52 24.39 18.88
CA PRO A 120 -0.86 23.21 19.43
C PRO A 120 0.51 22.93 18.82
N SER A 121 1.48 22.66 19.69
CA SER A 121 2.84 22.30 19.33
C SER A 121 2.94 20.88 18.73
N PRO A 122 4.05 20.54 18.04
CA PRO A 122 4.30 19.20 17.54
C PRO A 122 4.19 18.11 18.61
N ASP A 123 4.77 18.32 19.79
CA ASP A 123 4.74 17.34 20.89
C ASP A 123 3.35 17.19 21.50
N GLU A 124 2.57 18.27 21.61
CA GLU A 124 1.18 18.19 22.09
C GLU A 124 0.30 17.40 21.13
N LEU A 125 0.39 17.65 19.82
CA LEU A 125 -0.37 16.86 18.84
C LEU A 125 0.12 15.41 18.79
N TRP A 126 1.42 15.17 18.95
CA TRP A 126 1.98 13.82 19.03
C TRP A 126 1.42 13.04 20.20
N LEU A 127 1.48 13.61 21.41
CA LEU A 127 1.00 12.96 22.63
C LEU A 127 -0.50 12.68 22.54
N ARG A 128 -1.28 13.58 21.94
CA ARG A 128 -2.70 13.32 21.71
C ARG A 128 -2.91 12.16 20.75
N CYS A 129 -2.15 12.08 19.66
CA CYS A 129 -2.22 10.97 18.70
C CYS A 129 -1.76 9.63 19.28
N PHE A 130 -0.73 9.64 20.12
CA PHE A 130 -0.03 8.45 20.60
C PHE A 130 0.26 8.55 22.12
N PRO A 131 -0.78 8.56 22.97
CA PRO A 131 -0.63 8.79 24.41
C PRO A 131 0.18 7.69 25.10
N ASP A 132 0.10 6.46 24.59
CA ASP A 132 0.77 5.30 25.18
C ASP A 132 2.24 5.16 24.75
N GLY A 133 2.73 6.05 23.88
CA GLY A 133 4.06 5.93 23.27
C GLY A 133 4.20 4.68 22.40
N ASN A 134 5.37 4.48 21.79
CA ASN A 134 5.86 3.21 21.23
C ASN A 134 7.26 3.46 20.61
N ASP A 135 8.31 2.84 21.17
CA ASP A 135 9.69 3.07 20.72
C ASP A 135 9.91 2.69 19.25
N TRP A 136 9.24 1.64 18.76
CA TRP A 136 9.34 1.24 17.35
C TRP A 136 8.68 2.24 16.43
N ARG A 137 7.52 2.79 16.79
CA ARG A 137 6.86 3.86 16.03
C ARG A 137 7.80 5.03 15.81
N GLU A 138 8.48 5.46 16.87
CA GLU A 138 9.43 6.58 16.82
C GLU A 138 10.67 6.23 15.99
N ARG A 139 11.22 5.03 16.18
CA ARG A 139 12.39 4.56 15.43
C ARG A 139 12.10 4.42 13.93
N PHE A 140 10.92 3.95 13.55
CA PHE A 140 10.47 3.92 12.16
C PHE A 140 10.27 5.34 11.59
N GLY A 141 9.75 6.25 12.41
CA GLY A 141 9.55 7.66 12.07
C GLY A 141 10.85 8.40 11.80
N ALA A 142 11.91 8.09 12.55
CA ALA A 142 13.23 8.71 12.42
C ALA A 142 13.98 8.32 11.13
N VAL A 143 13.64 7.19 10.52
CA VAL A 143 14.23 6.79 9.23
C VAL A 143 13.51 7.54 8.11
N PRO A 144 14.16 8.39 7.29
CA PRO A 144 13.48 9.05 6.16
C PRO A 144 13.09 8.05 5.06
N PHE A 145 12.09 8.39 4.26
CA PHE A 145 11.81 7.64 3.02
C PHE A 145 12.97 7.79 2.03
N GLU A 146 13.29 6.73 1.30
CA GLU A 146 14.27 6.79 0.22
C GLU A 146 13.62 7.36 -1.05
N THR A 147 14.01 8.56 -1.46
CA THR A 147 13.34 9.33 -2.52
C THR A 147 14.21 9.52 -3.77
N GLY A 148 15.36 8.86 -3.83
CA GLY A 148 16.36 9.03 -4.88
C GLY A 148 16.90 10.46 -4.94
N GLY A 149 17.04 11.12 -3.79
CA GLY A 149 17.38 12.54 -3.68
C GLY A 149 16.22 13.47 -4.07
N GLY A 150 14.98 13.10 -3.75
CA GLY A 150 13.77 13.90 -4.02
C GLY A 150 13.18 13.74 -5.42
N LYS A 151 13.74 12.86 -6.28
CA LYS A 151 13.22 12.58 -7.63
C LYS A 151 11.80 12.03 -7.62
N TRP A 152 11.40 11.39 -6.54
CA TRP A 152 10.06 10.86 -6.35
C TRP A 152 9.72 10.85 -4.86
N HIS A 153 8.43 10.93 -4.55
CA HIS A 153 7.93 10.80 -3.18
C HIS A 153 6.79 9.78 -3.17
N PRO A 154 6.60 9.02 -2.08
CA PRO A 154 5.41 8.22 -1.91
C PRO A 154 4.16 9.09 -2.06
N ARG A 155 3.22 8.66 -2.90
CA ARG A 155 1.89 9.29 -2.99
C ARG A 155 1.18 9.13 -1.64
N TYR A 156 0.15 9.96 -1.41
CA TYR A 156 -0.54 9.98 -0.11
C TYR A 156 -1.01 8.58 0.35
N TYR A 157 -1.62 7.80 -0.54
CA TYR A 157 -2.10 6.46 -0.22
C TYR A 157 -0.96 5.45 -0.01
N GLN A 158 0.21 5.66 -0.65
CA GLN A 158 1.40 4.85 -0.43
C GLN A 158 1.97 5.15 0.96
N HIS A 159 2.06 6.44 1.32
CA HIS A 159 2.46 6.87 2.66
C HIS A 159 1.55 6.25 3.73
N ASN A 160 0.23 6.30 3.53
CA ASN A 160 -0.76 5.69 4.41
C ASN A 160 -0.55 4.18 4.55
N ALA A 161 -0.41 3.46 3.43
CA ALA A 161 -0.16 2.02 3.42
C ALA A 161 1.12 1.65 4.19
N ILE A 162 2.23 2.33 3.91
CA ILE A 162 3.52 2.09 4.59
C ILE A 162 3.39 2.35 6.09
N THR A 163 2.75 3.47 6.45
CA THR A 163 2.57 3.88 7.85
C THR A 163 1.68 2.91 8.62
N ALA A 164 0.61 2.40 7.98
CA ALA A 164 -0.28 1.40 8.58
C ALA A 164 0.42 0.07 8.84
N VAL A 165 1.28 -0.39 7.92
CA VAL A 165 2.09 -1.61 8.14
C VAL A 165 3.09 -1.40 9.26
N LEU A 166 3.83 -0.30 9.27
CA LEU A 166 4.81 -0.01 10.32
C LEU A 166 4.14 0.12 11.70
N GLU A 167 2.95 0.70 11.76
CA GLU A 167 2.14 0.74 12.99
C GLU A 167 1.73 -0.66 13.44
N ALA A 168 1.26 -1.51 12.52
CA ALA A 168 0.90 -2.89 12.84
C ALA A 168 2.11 -3.69 13.38
N ILE A 169 3.30 -3.50 12.80
CA ILE A 169 4.55 -4.11 13.28
C ILE A 169 4.94 -3.59 14.67
N ALA A 170 4.77 -2.29 14.91
CA ALA A 170 5.02 -1.66 16.21
C ALA A 170 4.06 -2.18 17.30
N GLN A 171 2.86 -2.61 16.91
CA GLN A 171 1.83 -3.22 17.77
C GLN A 171 1.87 -4.76 17.78
N ASP A 172 3.00 -5.37 17.39
CA ASP A 172 3.22 -6.82 17.44
C ASP A 172 2.22 -7.66 16.62
N LYS A 173 1.68 -7.09 15.54
CA LYS A 173 0.89 -7.86 14.57
C LYS A 173 1.80 -8.64 13.64
N ASN A 174 1.66 -9.96 13.63
CA ASN A 174 2.51 -10.87 12.85
C ASN A 174 1.95 -11.20 11.47
N ARG A 175 0.67 -10.92 11.21
CA ARG A 175 0.04 -11.10 9.88
C ARG A 175 -0.66 -9.81 9.50
N ILE A 176 -0.29 -9.28 8.33
CA ILE A 176 -0.69 -7.95 7.87
C ILE A 176 -1.09 -8.08 6.40
N LEU A 177 -2.19 -7.43 6.00
CA LEU A 177 -2.66 -7.40 4.62
C LEU A 177 -2.80 -5.97 4.10
N LEU A 178 -2.35 -5.76 2.86
CA LEU A 178 -2.64 -4.56 2.08
C LEU A 178 -3.41 -4.93 0.81
N THR A 179 -4.52 -4.23 0.58
CA THR A 179 -5.35 -4.40 -0.63
C THR A 179 -5.20 -3.18 -1.53
N LEU A 180 -4.40 -3.29 -2.58
CA LEU A 180 -3.96 -2.18 -3.42
C LEU A 180 -4.18 -2.51 -4.89
N ALA A 181 -5.00 -1.72 -5.59
CA ALA A 181 -5.27 -1.93 -7.01
C ALA A 181 -3.98 -2.01 -7.86
N THR A 182 -3.99 -2.83 -8.90
CA THR A 182 -2.84 -2.96 -9.81
C THR A 182 -2.46 -1.59 -10.41
N GLY A 183 -1.16 -1.31 -10.48
CA GLY A 183 -0.64 -0.02 -10.95
C GLY A 183 -0.53 1.07 -9.88
N THR A 184 -0.88 0.79 -8.62
CA THR A 184 -0.76 1.75 -7.51
C THR A 184 0.62 1.78 -6.84
N GLY A 185 1.55 0.89 -7.25
CA GLY A 185 2.94 0.88 -6.78
C GLY A 185 3.20 -0.01 -5.56
N LYS A 186 2.63 -1.23 -5.53
CA LYS A 186 2.85 -2.24 -4.47
C LYS A 186 4.34 -2.48 -4.18
N THR A 187 5.15 -2.64 -5.23
CA THR A 187 6.61 -2.85 -5.10
C THR A 187 7.30 -1.66 -4.43
N SER A 188 6.92 -0.42 -4.75
CA SER A 188 7.45 0.79 -4.08
C SER A 188 7.06 0.85 -2.61
N ILE A 189 5.84 0.41 -2.26
CA ILE A 189 5.39 0.32 -0.86
C ILE A 189 6.22 -0.72 -0.11
N ALA A 190 6.37 -1.92 -0.66
CA ALA A 190 7.19 -2.98 -0.08
C ALA A 190 8.65 -2.54 0.12
N PHE A 191 9.22 -1.85 -0.88
CA PHE A 191 10.54 -1.24 -0.81
C PHE A 191 10.67 -0.28 0.37
N GLN A 192 9.75 0.67 0.53
CA GLN A 192 9.81 1.65 1.62
C GLN A 192 9.62 1.00 3.00
N ILE A 193 8.77 -0.02 3.11
CA ILE A 193 8.62 -0.78 4.36
C ILE A 193 9.94 -1.48 4.70
N ALA A 194 10.52 -2.21 3.74
CA ALA A 194 11.81 -2.88 3.93
C ALA A 194 12.93 -1.90 4.27
N TRP A 195 12.96 -0.74 3.62
CA TRP A 195 13.92 0.34 3.88
C TRP A 195 13.83 0.84 5.32
N LYS A 196 12.61 1.16 5.78
CA LYS A 196 12.33 1.61 7.14
C LYS A 196 12.76 0.57 8.17
N LEU A 197 12.38 -0.70 7.99
CA LEU A 197 12.77 -1.78 8.90
C LEU A 197 14.30 -2.01 8.93
N PHE A 198 14.94 -1.98 7.76
CA PHE A 198 16.38 -2.21 7.63
C PHE A 198 17.21 -1.14 8.32
N HIS A 199 16.92 0.13 8.04
CA HIS A 199 17.66 1.25 8.65
C HIS A 199 17.28 1.48 10.11
N ALA A 200 16.07 1.10 10.51
CA ALA A 200 15.67 1.05 11.92
C ALA A 200 16.29 -0.15 12.67
N ARG A 201 17.01 -1.06 12.00
CA ARG A 201 17.54 -2.31 12.58
C ARG A 201 16.47 -3.13 13.31
N TRP A 202 15.24 -3.10 12.78
CA TRP A 202 14.15 -3.89 13.33
C TRP A 202 14.39 -5.38 13.05
N ASN A 203 14.04 -6.24 14.00
CA ASN A 203 14.12 -7.68 13.88
C ASN A 203 13.29 -8.36 14.99
N LEU A 204 13.08 -9.68 14.92
CA LEU A 204 12.21 -10.42 15.84
C LEU A 204 12.65 -10.37 17.31
N SER A 205 13.95 -10.23 17.59
CA SER A 205 14.44 -10.11 18.98
C SER A 205 14.09 -8.77 19.63
N ARG A 206 13.64 -7.79 18.82
CA ARG A 206 13.34 -6.41 19.22
C ARG A 206 14.53 -5.63 19.79
N ASP A 207 15.73 -6.19 19.74
CA ASP A 207 16.96 -5.46 20.01
C ASP A 207 17.48 -4.78 18.73
N PRO A 208 17.63 -3.44 18.67
CA PRO A 208 18.02 -2.71 17.47
C PRO A 208 19.51 -2.84 17.09
N VAL A 209 20.14 -3.98 17.35
CA VAL A 209 21.56 -4.25 17.04
C VAL A 209 21.73 -4.78 15.62
N ARG A 210 21.00 -5.84 15.26
CA ARG A 210 21.12 -6.48 13.95
C ARG A 210 20.08 -5.95 12.95
N ARG A 211 20.43 -5.97 11.66
CA ARG A 211 19.49 -5.70 10.57
C ARG A 211 18.52 -6.89 10.42
N PRO A 212 17.29 -6.64 9.92
CA PRO A 212 16.35 -7.70 9.61
C PRO A 212 16.84 -8.55 8.44
N ARG A 213 16.41 -9.81 8.42
CA ARG A 213 16.37 -10.66 7.24
C ARG A 213 14.96 -10.62 6.66
N ILE A 214 14.83 -10.02 5.49
CA ILE A 214 13.56 -9.77 4.80
C ILE A 214 13.50 -10.69 3.58
N LEU A 215 12.41 -11.44 3.42
CA LEU A 215 12.16 -12.26 2.25
C LEU A 215 11.05 -11.65 1.39
N PHE A 216 11.31 -11.45 0.10
CA PHE A 216 10.31 -11.08 -0.89
C PHE A 216 9.97 -12.31 -1.75
N LEU A 217 8.75 -12.81 -1.61
CA LEU A 217 8.19 -13.91 -2.38
C LEU A 217 7.32 -13.37 -3.51
N ALA A 218 7.63 -13.77 -4.74
CA ALA A 218 6.82 -13.47 -5.92
C ALA A 218 6.35 -14.75 -6.63
N ASP A 219 5.36 -14.61 -7.51
CA ASP A 219 4.85 -15.72 -8.33
C ASP A 219 5.85 -16.16 -9.42
N ARG A 220 6.47 -15.19 -10.11
CA ARG A 220 7.28 -15.44 -11.32
C ARG A 220 8.64 -14.78 -11.28
N ASN A 221 9.61 -15.38 -11.97
CA ASN A 221 11.00 -14.88 -12.00
C ASN A 221 11.07 -13.42 -12.45
N ILE A 222 10.29 -13.05 -13.47
CA ILE A 222 10.22 -11.66 -13.98
C ILE A 222 9.79 -10.69 -12.87
N LEU A 223 8.82 -11.07 -12.04
CA LEU A 223 8.33 -10.23 -10.94
C LEU A 223 9.37 -10.13 -9.81
N ALA A 224 10.01 -11.25 -9.46
CA ALA A 224 11.09 -11.26 -8.48
C ALA A 224 12.31 -10.42 -8.95
N ASP A 225 12.65 -10.47 -10.24
CA ASP A 225 13.74 -9.68 -10.81
C ASP A 225 13.38 -8.19 -10.87
N GLN A 226 12.13 -7.84 -11.19
CA GLN A 226 11.63 -6.45 -11.12
C GLN A 226 11.71 -5.91 -9.69
N ALA A 227 11.28 -6.70 -8.69
CA ALA A 227 11.37 -6.33 -7.29
C ALA A 227 12.84 -6.17 -6.86
N PHE A 228 13.72 -7.11 -7.21
CA PHE A 228 15.15 -7.04 -6.91
C PHE A 228 15.78 -5.74 -7.44
N ASN A 229 15.49 -5.37 -8.70
CA ASN A 229 16.01 -4.15 -9.32
C ASN A 229 15.44 -2.88 -8.68
N ALA A 230 14.18 -2.89 -8.26
CA ALA A 230 13.55 -1.77 -7.56
C ALA A 230 14.20 -1.49 -6.19
N PHE A 231 14.92 -2.46 -5.62
CA PHE A 231 15.61 -2.35 -4.34
C PHE A 231 17.09 -1.94 -4.50
N SER A 232 17.51 -1.49 -5.67
CA SER A 232 18.90 -1.09 -5.97
C SER A 232 19.48 0.05 -5.10
N ALA A 233 18.66 0.76 -4.33
CA ALA A 233 19.12 1.75 -3.35
C ALA A 233 19.79 1.11 -2.10
N PHE A 234 19.53 -0.16 -1.82
CA PHE A 234 20.26 -0.90 -0.80
C PHE A 234 21.69 -1.19 -1.27
N ALA A 235 22.61 -1.35 -0.32
CA ALA A 235 23.97 -1.79 -0.63
C ALA A 235 23.92 -3.16 -1.38
N PRO A 236 24.73 -3.37 -2.43
CA PRO A 236 24.65 -4.60 -3.23
C PRO A 236 24.84 -5.90 -2.42
N ASP A 237 25.64 -5.86 -1.35
CA ASP A 237 25.87 -6.98 -0.43
C ASP A 237 24.70 -7.23 0.54
N ALA A 238 23.77 -6.28 0.67
CA ALA A 238 22.55 -6.46 1.43
C ALA A 238 21.47 -7.23 0.66
N LEU A 239 21.57 -7.31 -0.67
CA LEU A 239 20.57 -7.93 -1.55
C LEU A 239 21.01 -9.32 -2.01
N CYS A 240 20.07 -10.27 -2.05
CA CYS A 240 20.32 -11.60 -2.61
C CYS A 240 19.13 -12.08 -3.44
N ARG A 241 19.37 -12.38 -4.72
CA ARG A 241 18.42 -13.09 -5.57
C ARG A 241 18.68 -14.59 -5.44
N ILE A 242 17.73 -15.34 -4.89
CA ILE A 242 17.84 -16.79 -4.71
C ILE A 242 17.40 -17.47 -6.01
N ARG A 243 18.30 -18.20 -6.66
CA ARG A 243 18.02 -18.98 -7.89
C ARG A 243 18.60 -20.39 -7.76
N PRO A 244 17.91 -21.45 -8.24
CA PRO A 244 18.40 -22.83 -8.15
C PRO A 244 19.81 -23.03 -8.74
N GLU A 245 20.11 -22.38 -9.87
CA GLU A 245 21.43 -22.43 -10.51
C GLU A 245 22.53 -21.81 -9.64
N GLU A 246 22.23 -20.71 -8.95
CA GLU A 246 23.20 -20.04 -8.08
C GLU A 246 23.47 -20.83 -6.81
N ILE A 247 22.45 -21.49 -6.25
CA ILE A 247 22.59 -22.38 -5.11
C ILE A 247 23.48 -23.57 -5.48
N ARG A 248 23.20 -24.22 -6.63
CA ARG A 248 24.02 -25.33 -7.16
C ARG A 248 25.48 -24.91 -7.35
N ARG A 249 25.72 -23.77 -7.99
CA ARG A 249 27.09 -23.25 -8.22
C ARG A 249 27.84 -22.94 -6.92
N ARG A 250 27.15 -22.48 -5.88
CA ARG A 250 27.75 -22.15 -4.57
C ARG A 250 27.86 -23.35 -3.62
N GLY A 251 27.18 -24.45 -3.92
CA GLY A 251 27.12 -25.63 -3.05
C GLY A 251 26.37 -25.40 -1.73
N GLY A 252 25.54 -24.36 -1.66
CA GLY A 252 24.86 -24.00 -0.41
C GLY A 252 23.89 -22.83 -0.57
N ILE A 253 22.91 -22.79 0.32
CA ILE A 253 21.86 -21.78 0.34
C ILE A 253 22.44 -20.44 0.87
N PRO A 254 22.21 -19.31 0.18
CA PRO A 254 22.80 -18.04 0.57
C PRO A 254 22.25 -17.54 1.92
N ARG A 255 23.13 -17.25 2.87
CA ARG A 255 22.74 -16.72 4.20
C ARG A 255 23.27 -15.30 4.49
N ASN A 256 24.21 -14.83 3.67
CA ASN A 256 24.93 -13.57 3.87
C ASN A 256 24.29 -12.42 3.08
N ALA A 257 23.05 -12.07 3.44
CA ALA A 257 22.34 -10.89 2.94
C ALA A 257 21.27 -10.47 3.96
N SER A 258 20.62 -9.33 3.72
CA SER A 258 19.51 -8.84 4.54
C SER A 258 18.17 -8.84 3.81
N VAL A 259 18.16 -8.70 2.49
CA VAL A 259 16.93 -8.73 1.69
C VAL A 259 17.07 -9.78 0.59
N PHE A 260 16.19 -10.77 0.64
CA PHE A 260 16.21 -11.95 -0.21
C PHE A 260 15.03 -11.92 -1.17
N PHE A 261 15.25 -12.33 -2.42
CA PHE A 261 14.23 -12.34 -3.47
C PHE A 261 14.17 -13.71 -4.11
N THR A 262 12.98 -14.26 -4.23
CA THR A 262 12.77 -15.59 -4.81
C THR A 262 11.36 -15.72 -5.38
N ILE A 263 11.07 -16.89 -5.92
CA ILE A 263 9.71 -17.29 -6.29
C ILE A 263 9.29 -18.53 -5.51
N PHE A 264 7.98 -18.74 -5.36
CA PHE A 264 7.45 -19.92 -4.65
C PHE A 264 8.01 -21.22 -5.20
N GLN A 265 8.06 -21.37 -6.53
CA GLN A 265 8.59 -22.58 -7.18
C GLN A 265 10.03 -22.90 -6.78
N THR A 266 10.88 -21.89 -6.60
CA THR A 266 12.29 -22.09 -6.18
C THR A 266 12.40 -22.61 -4.76
N PHE A 267 11.45 -22.29 -3.89
CA PHE A 267 11.44 -22.78 -2.52
C PHE A 267 10.77 -24.15 -2.35
N MET A 268 9.97 -24.57 -3.33
CA MET A 268 9.16 -25.79 -3.29
C MET A 268 9.75 -26.97 -4.08
N THR A 269 10.96 -26.84 -4.62
CA THR A 269 11.70 -27.96 -5.22
C THR A 269 12.12 -28.96 -4.13
N GLY A 270 11.17 -29.76 -3.65
CA GLY A 270 11.40 -30.90 -2.76
C GLY A 270 10.16 -31.53 -2.09
N GLY A 271 8.95 -31.28 -2.60
CA GLY A 271 7.72 -31.92 -2.12
C GLY A 271 7.35 -33.16 -2.93
N GLY A 272 8.17 -34.21 -2.88
CA GLY A 272 7.84 -35.50 -3.45
C GLY A 272 9.02 -36.45 -3.31
N GLU A 273 8.75 -37.71 -2.95
CA GLU A 273 9.68 -38.85 -2.88
C GLU A 273 10.29 -39.22 -4.26
N SER A 274 10.43 -38.26 -5.15
CA SER A 274 11.24 -38.39 -6.35
C SER A 274 12.63 -37.89 -5.98
N GLU A 275 13.50 -38.85 -5.63
CA GLU A 275 14.90 -38.78 -6.06
C GLU A 275 14.89 -38.16 -7.46
N GLY A 276 15.39 -36.93 -7.59
CA GLY A 276 15.61 -36.37 -8.90
C GLY A 276 16.48 -37.37 -9.66
N ASP A 277 16.09 -37.69 -10.89
CA ASP A 277 16.83 -38.56 -11.80
C ASP A 277 18.33 -38.17 -11.74
N GLY A 278 19.14 -38.94 -11.00
CA GLY A 278 20.56 -38.67 -10.78
C GLY A 278 21.06 -38.31 -9.37
N GLY A 279 20.23 -38.28 -8.32
CA GLY A 279 20.73 -38.11 -6.92
C GLY A 279 21.26 -36.72 -6.56
N GLU A 280 20.79 -35.67 -7.26
CA GLU A 280 21.19 -34.28 -6.98
C GLU A 280 20.50 -33.71 -5.72
N PRO A 281 21.20 -32.92 -4.89
CA PRO A 281 20.62 -32.30 -3.69
C PRO A 281 19.48 -31.32 -4.05
N GLN A 282 18.29 -31.58 -3.50
CA GLN A 282 17.13 -30.70 -3.61
C GLN A 282 17.22 -29.56 -2.58
N PHE A 283 16.97 -28.33 -3.03
CA PHE A 283 17.00 -27.15 -2.18
C PHE A 283 15.57 -26.67 -1.93
N THR A 284 15.12 -26.78 -0.68
CA THR A 284 13.80 -26.33 -0.21
C THR A 284 13.94 -25.15 0.76
N PHE A 285 12.83 -24.52 1.13
CA PHE A 285 12.81 -23.49 2.18
C PHE A 285 13.29 -24.01 3.54
N GLU A 286 13.21 -25.31 3.78
CA GLU A 286 13.64 -25.98 5.01
C GLU A 286 15.16 -25.95 5.21
N GLY A 287 15.93 -25.59 4.18
CA GLY A 287 17.35 -25.33 4.33
C GLY A 287 17.69 -24.02 5.06
N TYR A 288 16.68 -23.21 5.42
CA TYR A 288 16.79 -22.12 6.39
C TYR A 288 16.08 -22.50 7.69
N GLU A 289 16.56 -21.99 8.82
CA GLU A 289 15.86 -22.17 10.11
C GLU A 289 14.48 -21.50 10.11
N PRO A 290 13.48 -22.02 10.85
CA PRO A 290 12.14 -21.43 10.95
C PRO A 290 12.11 -19.94 11.39
N ASP A 291 13.11 -19.50 12.15
CA ASP A 291 13.26 -18.12 12.64
C ASP A 291 14.31 -17.31 11.85
N PHE A 292 14.76 -17.83 10.70
CA PHE A 292 15.79 -17.18 9.90
C PHE A 292 15.37 -15.81 9.38
N PHE A 293 14.12 -15.69 8.91
CA PHE A 293 13.56 -14.43 8.41
C PHE A 293 12.80 -13.70 9.50
N ASP A 294 12.98 -12.37 9.55
CA ASP A 294 12.23 -11.51 10.46
C ASP A 294 10.94 -10.98 9.82
N PHE A 295 10.98 -10.77 8.51
CA PHE A 295 9.87 -10.20 7.75
C PHE A 295 9.74 -10.89 6.40
N ILE A 296 8.51 -11.23 6.00
CA ILE A 296 8.21 -11.84 4.71
C ILE A 296 7.17 -10.98 4.00
N VAL A 297 7.47 -10.57 2.77
CA VAL A 297 6.55 -9.89 1.87
C VAL A 297 6.12 -10.86 0.77
N ILE A 298 4.83 -10.92 0.52
CA ILE A 298 4.24 -11.80 -0.48
C ILE A 298 3.47 -10.96 -1.47
N ASP A 299 3.98 -10.89 -2.69
CA ASP A 299 3.26 -10.21 -3.77
C ASP A 299 2.20 -11.13 -4.38
N GLU A 300 1.04 -10.56 -4.69
CA GLU A 300 -0.11 -11.26 -5.26
C GLU A 300 -0.57 -12.47 -4.42
N CYS A 301 -0.70 -12.31 -3.09
CA CYS A 301 -1.06 -13.39 -2.14
C CYS A 301 -2.48 -14.00 -2.32
N HIS A 302 -3.17 -13.68 -3.42
CA HIS A 302 -4.48 -14.21 -3.84
C HIS A 302 -4.40 -15.04 -5.13
N ARG A 303 -3.25 -15.05 -5.82
CA ARG A 303 -3.10 -15.76 -7.09
C ARG A 303 -2.70 -17.18 -6.81
N GLY A 304 -3.70 -18.04 -6.72
CA GLY A 304 -3.49 -19.46 -6.64
C GLY A 304 -4.80 -20.23 -6.68
N GLY A 305 -4.87 -21.33 -7.43
CA GLY A 305 -5.90 -22.32 -7.13
C GLY A 305 -5.69 -22.87 -5.72
N ALA A 306 -6.61 -23.69 -5.19
CA ALA A 306 -6.47 -24.28 -3.84
C ALA A 306 -5.09 -24.93 -3.57
N ARG A 307 -4.42 -25.45 -4.61
CA ARG A 307 -3.05 -26.00 -4.55
C ARG A 307 -1.94 -24.95 -4.41
N ASP A 308 -2.07 -23.81 -5.08
CA ASP A 308 -1.08 -22.74 -5.00
C ASP A 308 -1.24 -21.96 -3.68
N GLU A 309 -2.48 -21.84 -3.18
CA GLU A 309 -2.77 -21.30 -1.86
C GLU A 309 -2.20 -22.18 -0.73
N SER A 310 -2.35 -23.49 -0.81
CA SER A 310 -1.71 -24.40 0.16
C SER A 310 -0.19 -24.34 0.11
N THR A 311 0.38 -24.04 -1.07
CA THR A 311 1.81 -23.98 -1.31
C THR A 311 2.49 -22.80 -0.61
N TRP A 312 2.00 -21.56 -0.78
CA TRP A 312 2.60 -20.42 -0.06
C TRP A 312 2.31 -20.48 1.44
N ARG A 313 1.13 -21.00 1.84
CA ARG A 313 0.80 -21.20 3.26
C ARG A 313 1.82 -22.09 3.97
N GLY A 314 2.26 -23.19 3.35
CA GLY A 314 3.29 -24.06 3.91
C GLY A 314 4.61 -23.32 4.21
N ILE A 315 5.07 -22.47 3.28
CA ILE A 315 6.28 -21.64 3.47
C ILE A 315 6.09 -20.67 4.64
N LEU A 316 4.93 -20.02 4.73
CA LEU A 316 4.66 -19.05 5.79
C LEU A 316 4.45 -19.69 7.16
N ASP A 317 3.81 -20.86 7.21
CA ASP A 317 3.63 -21.59 8.46
C ASP A 317 4.97 -22.15 8.96
N TYR A 318 5.88 -22.53 8.06
CA TYR A 318 7.27 -22.86 8.43
C TYR A 318 7.98 -21.64 9.04
N PHE A 319 7.95 -20.48 8.36
CA PHE A 319 8.53 -19.23 8.87
C PHE A 319 7.58 -18.44 9.78
N LYS A 320 6.72 -19.12 10.55
CA LYS A 320 5.69 -18.50 11.41
C LYS A 320 6.20 -17.40 12.36
N PRO A 321 7.42 -17.48 12.94
CA PRO A 321 7.94 -16.39 13.78
C PRO A 321 8.09 -15.06 13.03
N ALA A 322 8.33 -15.09 11.72
CA ALA A 322 8.46 -13.89 10.90
C ALA A 322 7.15 -13.10 10.86
N VAL A 323 7.23 -11.77 10.81
CA VAL A 323 6.07 -10.95 10.47
C VAL A 323 5.79 -11.08 8.97
N GLN A 324 4.54 -11.28 8.60
CA GLN A 324 4.12 -11.62 7.24
C GLN A 324 3.20 -10.54 6.67
N LEU A 325 3.63 -9.93 5.56
CA LEU A 325 2.88 -8.94 4.81
C LEU A 325 2.39 -9.53 3.49
N GLY A 326 1.07 -9.72 3.38
CA GLY A 326 0.40 -10.02 2.12
C GLY A 326 0.08 -8.75 1.34
N LEU A 327 0.38 -8.76 0.04
CA LEU A 327 -0.02 -7.72 -0.91
C LEU A 327 -1.00 -8.31 -1.93
N THR A 328 -2.19 -7.74 -2.04
CA THR A 328 -3.19 -8.19 -3.01
C THR A 328 -3.79 -7.01 -3.78
N ALA A 329 -4.16 -7.24 -5.04
CA ALA A 329 -4.94 -6.30 -5.82
C ALA A 329 -6.45 -6.56 -5.77
N THR A 330 -6.86 -7.72 -5.25
CA THR A 330 -8.26 -8.15 -5.23
C THR A 330 -8.86 -7.95 -3.83
N PRO A 331 -9.96 -7.18 -3.71
CA PRO A 331 -10.72 -7.13 -2.47
C PRO A 331 -11.35 -8.51 -2.16
N LYS A 332 -11.84 -8.69 -0.93
CA LYS A 332 -12.48 -9.92 -0.50
C LYS A 332 -13.66 -10.29 -1.42
N ARG A 333 -13.65 -11.53 -1.89
CA ARG A 333 -14.62 -12.20 -2.76
C ARG A 333 -14.66 -13.66 -2.37
N ASP A 334 -15.68 -14.40 -2.81
CA ASP A 334 -15.81 -15.83 -2.51
C ASP A 334 -14.58 -16.65 -2.94
N VAL A 335 -13.91 -16.21 -4.02
CA VAL A 335 -12.71 -16.87 -4.57
C VAL A 335 -11.41 -16.60 -3.81
N ASN A 336 -11.37 -15.69 -2.83
CA ASN A 336 -10.16 -15.37 -2.06
C ASN A 336 -10.41 -15.23 -0.55
N VAL A 337 -11.50 -15.82 -0.05
CA VAL A 337 -11.88 -15.81 1.39
C VAL A 337 -10.73 -16.32 2.25
N ASP A 338 -10.03 -17.34 1.75
CA ASP A 338 -8.88 -17.97 2.38
C ASP A 338 -7.71 -17.01 2.64
N THR A 339 -7.43 -16.07 1.74
CA THR A 339 -6.39 -15.04 1.95
C THR A 339 -6.76 -14.15 3.14
N TYR A 340 -8.01 -13.69 3.21
CA TYR A 340 -8.51 -12.83 4.29
C TYR A 340 -8.68 -13.60 5.60
N ALA A 341 -8.97 -14.91 5.54
CA ALA A 341 -8.97 -15.76 6.73
C ALA A 341 -7.57 -15.93 7.33
N TYR A 342 -6.54 -16.03 6.48
CA TYR A 342 -5.17 -16.19 6.92
C TYR A 342 -4.58 -14.89 7.49
N PHE A 343 -4.69 -13.77 6.76
CA PHE A 343 -4.10 -12.49 7.14
C PHE A 343 -5.00 -11.58 7.99
N GLY A 344 -6.32 -11.81 7.98
CA GLY A 344 -7.30 -10.91 8.57
C GLY A 344 -7.70 -9.75 7.65
N GLU A 345 -8.38 -8.77 8.24
CA GLU A 345 -8.79 -7.55 7.53
C GLU A 345 -7.57 -6.68 7.16
N PRO A 346 -7.58 -6.05 5.97
CA PRO A 346 -6.45 -5.25 5.51
C PRO A 346 -6.26 -4.01 6.40
N VAL A 347 -5.01 -3.73 6.77
CA VAL A 347 -4.68 -2.53 7.55
C VAL A 347 -4.82 -1.25 6.73
N TYR A 348 -4.79 -1.37 5.40
CA TYR A 348 -5.09 -0.30 4.47
C TYR A 348 -5.55 -0.86 3.12
N SER A 349 -6.50 -0.17 2.49
CA SER A 349 -7.01 -0.49 1.17
C SER A 349 -7.01 0.74 0.27
N TYR A 350 -6.66 0.56 -1.00
CA TYR A 350 -6.78 1.59 -2.02
C TYR A 350 -7.31 0.98 -3.33
N ALA A 351 -8.58 1.25 -3.61
CA ALA A 351 -9.33 0.59 -4.66
C ALA A 351 -9.08 1.21 -6.04
N LEU A 352 -9.39 0.44 -7.09
CA LEU A 352 -9.33 0.89 -8.48
C LEU A 352 -10.18 2.15 -8.72
N LYS A 353 -11.36 2.20 -8.08
CA LYS A 353 -12.28 3.35 -8.16
C LYS A 353 -11.62 4.62 -7.62
N GLU A 354 -10.94 4.54 -6.48
CA GLU A 354 -10.22 5.66 -5.87
C GLU A 354 -9.04 6.08 -6.75
N GLY A 355 -8.23 5.13 -7.20
CA GLY A 355 -7.12 5.41 -8.12
C GLY A 355 -7.54 6.11 -9.41
N ILE A 356 -8.69 5.76 -9.99
CA ILE A 356 -9.27 6.46 -11.14
C ILE A 356 -9.79 7.85 -10.74
N GLY A 357 -10.52 7.95 -9.63
CA GLY A 357 -11.08 9.21 -9.12
C GLY A 357 -10.01 10.25 -8.79
N ASP A 358 -8.89 9.80 -8.25
CA ASP A 358 -7.74 10.64 -7.93
C ASP A 358 -6.87 10.95 -9.15
N GLY A 359 -7.08 10.23 -10.27
CA GLY A 359 -6.33 10.44 -11.50
C GLY A 359 -4.93 9.82 -11.51
N PHE A 360 -4.67 8.87 -10.61
CA PHE A 360 -3.46 8.05 -10.60
C PHE A 360 -3.56 6.82 -11.51
N LEU A 361 -4.78 6.36 -11.79
CA LEU A 361 -5.09 5.26 -12.72
C LEU A 361 -5.97 5.76 -13.86
N THR A 362 -5.77 5.16 -15.04
CA THR A 362 -6.52 5.51 -16.25
C THR A 362 -7.90 4.85 -16.24
N PRO A 363 -8.99 5.59 -16.53
CA PRO A 363 -10.30 4.97 -16.73
C PRO A 363 -10.29 4.06 -17.96
N PHE A 364 -11.11 3.00 -17.96
CA PHE A 364 -11.21 2.06 -19.07
C PHE A 364 -12.65 1.95 -19.58
N LYS A 365 -12.80 1.49 -20.82
CA LYS A 365 -14.09 1.12 -21.42
C LYS A 365 -14.10 -0.38 -21.63
N VAL A 366 -15.11 -1.06 -21.13
CA VAL A 366 -15.33 -2.48 -21.41
C VAL A 366 -16.15 -2.57 -22.69
N ARG A 367 -15.59 -3.24 -23.71
CA ARG A 367 -16.34 -3.62 -24.91
C ARG A 367 -16.62 -5.11 -24.80
N GLN A 368 -17.80 -5.45 -24.30
CA GLN A 368 -18.23 -6.83 -24.19
C GLN A 368 -18.55 -7.35 -25.59
N MET A 369 -17.90 -8.45 -25.98
CA MET A 369 -18.19 -9.17 -27.20
C MET A 369 -18.68 -10.56 -26.78
N ALA A 370 -19.89 -10.91 -27.18
CA ALA A 370 -20.43 -12.25 -27.01
C ALA A 370 -20.36 -12.96 -28.36
N SER A 371 -19.95 -14.23 -28.34
CA SER A 371 -20.13 -15.12 -29.48
C SER A 371 -21.61 -15.47 -29.59
N THR A 372 -22.15 -15.49 -30.80
CA THR A 372 -23.49 -16.04 -31.09
C THR A 372 -23.39 -17.48 -31.58
N MET A 373 -22.28 -18.19 -31.33
CA MET A 373 -22.12 -19.59 -31.73
C MET A 373 -22.83 -20.55 -30.77
N ASP A 374 -22.95 -20.17 -29.50
CA ASP A 374 -23.53 -21.04 -28.45
C ASP A 374 -25.05 -20.85 -28.32
N GLU A 375 -25.58 -19.79 -28.94
CA GLU A 375 -26.99 -19.45 -28.99
C GLU A 375 -27.39 -19.08 -30.41
N TYR A 376 -28.37 -19.79 -30.97
CA TYR A 376 -28.97 -19.46 -32.26
C TYR A 376 -30.40 -18.97 -32.04
N ARG A 377 -30.70 -17.80 -32.58
CA ARG A 377 -32.08 -17.32 -32.74
C ARG A 377 -32.35 -17.16 -34.22
N TYR A 378 -33.43 -17.77 -34.68
CA TYR A 378 -33.86 -17.65 -36.07
C TYR A 378 -34.07 -16.18 -36.44
N SER A 379 -33.52 -15.80 -37.58
CA SER A 379 -33.74 -14.52 -38.24
C SER A 379 -34.50 -14.73 -39.55
N ASP A 380 -35.23 -13.72 -40.03
CA ASP A 380 -35.97 -13.82 -41.29
C ASP A 380 -35.07 -14.02 -42.53
N GLY A 381 -33.74 -13.94 -42.38
CA GLY A 381 -32.77 -14.29 -43.42
C GLY A 381 -32.41 -15.77 -43.49
N ASP A 382 -32.83 -16.57 -42.52
CA ASP A 382 -32.46 -17.98 -42.42
C ASP A 382 -33.44 -18.90 -43.17
N THR A 383 -32.90 -19.91 -43.85
CA THR A 383 -33.69 -20.92 -44.57
C THR A 383 -33.86 -22.16 -43.70
N VAL A 384 -35.10 -22.50 -43.33
CA VAL A 384 -35.42 -23.72 -42.59
C VAL A 384 -35.38 -24.91 -43.55
N LEU A 385 -34.42 -25.82 -43.37
CA LEU A 385 -34.26 -27.00 -44.22
C LEU A 385 -35.25 -28.13 -43.88
N ALA A 386 -35.61 -28.31 -42.60
CA ALA A 386 -36.55 -29.31 -42.12
C ALA A 386 -37.03 -28.99 -40.68
N GLY A 387 -38.21 -29.53 -40.30
CA GLY A 387 -38.77 -29.43 -38.95
C GLY A 387 -39.65 -28.19 -38.72
N ASP A 388 -40.33 -28.17 -37.57
CA ASP A 388 -41.13 -27.03 -37.13
C ASP A 388 -40.24 -26.00 -36.43
N LEU A 389 -40.36 -24.74 -36.86
CA LEU A 389 -39.61 -23.62 -36.32
C LEU A 389 -40.41 -22.91 -35.23
N ASP A 390 -39.79 -22.73 -34.06
CA ASP A 390 -40.26 -21.79 -33.06
C ASP A 390 -39.46 -20.48 -33.18
N ARG A 391 -40.11 -19.44 -33.71
CA ARG A 391 -39.49 -18.12 -33.99
C ARG A 391 -39.10 -17.35 -32.73
N ASP A 392 -39.71 -17.67 -31.61
CA ASP A 392 -39.47 -16.98 -30.34
C ASP A 392 -38.47 -17.72 -29.44
N ARG A 393 -38.10 -18.94 -29.83
CA ARG A 393 -37.11 -19.75 -29.11
C ARG A 393 -35.68 -19.31 -29.45
N THR A 394 -34.84 -19.23 -28.42
CA THR A 394 -33.39 -19.21 -28.56
C THR A 394 -32.90 -20.64 -28.35
N TYR A 395 -32.24 -21.20 -29.36
CA TYR A 395 -31.65 -22.53 -29.31
C TYR A 395 -30.26 -22.42 -28.70
N THR A 396 -29.93 -23.31 -27.77
CA THR A 396 -28.65 -23.33 -27.04
C THR A 396 -27.80 -24.52 -27.47
N GLU A 397 -26.54 -24.57 -27.04
CA GLU A 397 -25.64 -25.70 -27.29
C GLU A 397 -26.29 -27.07 -27.01
N ALA A 398 -27.09 -27.21 -25.95
CA ALA A 398 -27.79 -28.44 -25.62
C ALA A 398 -28.84 -28.88 -26.67
N ASP A 399 -29.34 -27.94 -27.47
CA ASP A 399 -30.33 -28.21 -28.51
C ASP A 399 -29.69 -28.73 -29.81
N PHE A 400 -28.44 -28.35 -30.12
CA PHE A 400 -27.78 -28.70 -31.39
C PHE A 400 -26.47 -29.51 -31.27
N ASN A 401 -25.83 -29.56 -30.10
CA ASN A 401 -24.74 -30.52 -29.79
C ASN A 401 -25.32 -31.80 -29.16
N THR A 402 -26.28 -32.43 -29.83
CA THR A 402 -26.88 -33.70 -29.40
C THR A 402 -26.09 -34.89 -29.95
N ARG A 403 -24.87 -35.11 -29.45
CA ARG A 403 -24.14 -36.38 -29.62
C ARG A 403 -23.36 -36.78 -28.38
#